data_AF-D1C3U6-F1
#
_entry.id   AF-D1C3U6-F1
#
_cell.length_a   1.000
_cell.length_b   1.000
_cell.length_c   1.000
_cell.angle_alpha   90.00
_cell.angle_beta   90.00
_cell.angle_gamma   90.00
#
_symmetry.space_group_name_H-M   'P 1'
#
loop_
_entity.id
_entity.type
_entity.pdbx_description
1 polymer ?
#
loop_
_entity_poly.entity_id
_entity_poly.type
_entity_poly.pdbx_seq_one_letter_code
_entity_poly.pdbx_strand_id
1 'polypeptide(L)'
;MSRGPGALDAIHRVAALSPERALLAAVIRQAAQDAARGDAEAAAWLRSETCRAWLQLIAPDGVDVDQVHARLLARLPTRAPPGAPTQRGYGWALATTSDRKG
;
A
#
# COMPACT_ATOMS: atom_id res chain seq x y z
N MET A 1 36.24 -12.28 -16.72
CA MET A 1 34.85 -12.78 -16.60
C MET A 1 34.01 -11.68 -15.97
N SER A 2 33.34 -10.87 -16.78
CA SER A 2 32.52 -9.76 -16.28
C SER A 2 31.25 -10.34 -15.63
N ARG A 3 31.13 -10.24 -14.31
CA ARG A 3 29.85 -10.37 -13.62
C ARG A 3 29.00 -9.20 -14.13
N GLY A 4 28.01 -9.48 -14.97
CA GLY A 4 27.05 -8.46 -15.39
C GLY A 4 26.41 -7.79 -14.18
N PRO A 5 25.96 -6.53 -14.31
CA PRO A 5 25.44 -5.75 -13.18
C PRO A 5 24.37 -6.58 -12.48
N GLY A 6 24.62 -6.88 -11.21
CA GLY A 6 23.76 -7.77 -10.44
C GLY A 6 22.35 -7.19 -10.33
N ALA A 7 21.36 -8.01 -9.96
CA ALA A 7 19.99 -7.55 -9.71
C ALA A 7 19.94 -6.31 -8.80
N LEU A 8 20.90 -6.18 -7.87
CA LEU A 8 21.08 -5.01 -7.02
C LEU A 8 21.41 -3.72 -7.80
N ASP A 9 22.32 -3.78 -8.78
CA ASP A 9 22.67 -2.62 -9.62
C ASP A 9 21.49 -2.19 -10.49
N ALA A 10 20.69 -3.14 -10.97
CA ALA A 10 19.47 -2.85 -11.72
C ALA A 10 18.42 -2.15 -10.83
N ILE A 11 18.24 -2.62 -9.60
CA ILE A 11 17.36 -1.99 -8.61
C ILE A 11 17.81 -0.57 -8.30
N HIS A 12 19.11 -0.35 -8.05
CA HIS A 12 19.66 0.99 -7.80
C HIS A 12 19.50 1.91 -9.00
N ARG A 13 19.68 1.41 -10.23
CA ARG A 13 19.48 2.20 -11.45
C ARG A 13 18.02 2.61 -11.64
N VAL A 14 17.08 1.69 -11.44
CA VAL A 14 15.64 1.99 -11.54
C VAL A 14 15.22 2.99 -10.46
N ALA A 15 15.72 2.83 -9.23
CA ALA A 15 15.49 3.80 -8.15
C ALA A 15 16.07 5.19 -8.48
N ALA A 16 17.22 5.24 -9.14
CA ALA A 16 17.83 6.50 -9.57
C ALA A 16 17.09 7.19 -10.73
N LEU A 17 16.43 6.43 -11.61
CA LEU A 17 15.71 6.97 -12.78
C LEU A 17 14.26 7.38 -12.47
N SER A 18 13.66 6.86 -11.39
CA SER A 18 12.28 7.20 -10.99
C SER A 18 12.08 7.00 -9.48
N PRO A 19 12.70 7.84 -8.63
CA PRO A 19 12.70 7.66 -7.18
C PRO A 19 11.29 7.68 -6.59
N GLU A 20 10.38 8.49 -7.12
CA GLU A 20 8.99 8.57 -6.68
C GLU A 20 8.25 7.24 -6.96
N ARG A 21 8.41 6.68 -8.17
CA ARG A 21 7.81 5.38 -8.52
C ARG A 21 8.39 4.25 -7.68
N ALA A 22 9.69 4.31 -7.40
CA ALA A 22 10.36 3.33 -6.53
C ALA A 22 9.84 3.41 -5.08
N LEU A 23 9.64 4.62 -4.55
CA LEU A 23 9.05 4.86 -3.23
C LEU A 23 7.62 4.33 -3.16
N LEU A 24 6.75 4.71 -4.11
CA LEU A 24 5.36 4.24 -4.16
C LEU A 24 5.29 2.71 -4.23
N ALA A 25 6.13 2.09 -5.07
CA ALA A 25 6.24 0.63 -5.15
C ALA A 25 6.70 0.01 -3.82
N ALA A 26 7.63 0.65 -3.11
CA ALA A 26 8.08 0.18 -1.80
C ALA A 26 6.96 0.26 -0.75
N VAL A 27 6.19 1.36 -0.72
CA VAL A 27 5.05 1.51 0.20
C VAL A 27 3.98 0.45 -0.05
N ILE A 28 3.61 0.21 -1.31
CA ILE A 28 2.63 -0.83 -1.67
C ILE A 28 3.13 -2.21 -1.27
N ARG A 29 4.42 -2.52 -1.49
CA ARG A 29 5.02 -3.80 -1.06
C ARG A 29 4.99 -3.95 0.46
N GLN A 30 5.31 -2.90 1.21
CA GLN A 30 5.28 -2.93 2.67
C GLN A 30 3.86 -3.19 3.18
N ALA A 31 2.87 -2.43 2.69
CA ALA A 31 1.47 -2.63 3.04
C ALA A 31 0.99 -4.06 2.72
N ALA A 32 1.41 -4.63 1.58
CA ALA A 32 1.09 -6.02 1.22
C ALA A 32 1.68 -7.04 2.20
N GLN A 33 2.91 -6.81 2.68
CA GLN A 33 3.53 -7.68 3.68
C GLN A 33 2.83 -7.58 5.03
N ASP A 34 2.45 -6.38 5.46
CA ASP A 34 1.79 -6.16 6.74
C ASP A 34 0.36 -6.72 6.72
N ALA A 35 -0.37 -6.51 5.63
CA ALA A 35 -1.67 -7.12 5.41
C ALA A 35 -1.59 -8.66 5.38
N ALA A 36 -0.54 -9.23 4.78
CA ALA A 36 -0.30 -10.68 4.80
C ALA A 36 0.01 -11.21 6.22
N ARG A 37 0.57 -10.37 7.10
CA ARG A 37 0.76 -10.67 8.54
C ARG A 37 -0.48 -10.44 9.39
N GLY A 38 -1.58 -9.96 8.79
CA GLY A 38 -2.87 -9.77 9.46
C GLY A 38 -3.18 -8.33 9.86
N ASP A 39 -2.41 -7.35 9.41
CA ASP A 39 -2.72 -5.94 9.62
C ASP A 39 -3.99 -5.54 8.83
N ALA A 40 -5.06 -5.25 9.56
CA ALA A 40 -6.36 -4.90 9.00
C ALA A 40 -6.36 -3.51 8.35
N GLU A 41 -5.57 -2.56 8.86
CA GLU A 41 -5.47 -1.20 8.32
C GLU A 41 -4.71 -1.23 6.99
N ALA A 42 -3.59 -1.94 6.94
CA ALA A 42 -2.86 -2.16 5.70
C ALA A 42 -3.74 -2.87 4.66
N ALA A 43 -4.51 -3.89 5.08
CA ALA A 43 -5.44 -4.57 4.19
C ALA A 43 -6.60 -3.67 3.71
N ALA A 44 -7.10 -2.75 4.55
CA ALA A 44 -8.11 -1.77 4.18
C ALA A 44 -7.54 -0.75 3.18
N TRP A 45 -6.33 -0.24 3.44
CA TRP A 45 -5.64 0.68 2.54
C TRP A 45 -5.39 0.04 1.17
N LEU A 46 -4.96 -1.23 1.12
CA LEU A 46 -4.79 -1.95 -0.15
C LEU A 46 -6.09 -2.09 -0.95
N ARG A 47 -7.25 -2.11 -0.30
CA ARG A 47 -8.57 -2.15 -0.96
C ARG A 47 -9.08 -0.77 -1.40
N SER A 48 -8.40 0.31 -0.99
CA SER A 48 -8.82 1.68 -1.28
C SER A 48 -8.57 2.08 -2.74
N GLU A 49 -9.34 3.07 -3.20
CA GLU A 49 -9.11 3.75 -4.48
C GLU A 49 -7.74 4.42 -4.53
N THR A 50 -7.22 4.91 -3.40
CA THR A 50 -5.88 5.52 -3.31
C THR A 50 -4.79 4.53 -3.71
N CYS A 51 -4.86 3.28 -3.23
CA CYS A 51 -3.90 2.25 -3.62
C CYS A 51 -3.98 1.96 -5.13
N ARG A 52 -5.20 1.90 -5.68
CA ARG A 52 -5.42 1.71 -7.13
C ARG A 52 -4.85 2.88 -7.95
N ALA A 53 -5.08 4.12 -7.54
CA ALA A 53 -4.50 5.30 -8.18
C ALA A 53 -2.96 5.28 -8.13
N TRP A 54 -2.37 4.86 -7.02
CA TRP A 54 -0.92 4.72 -6.90
C TRP A 54 -0.36 3.63 -7.81
N LEU A 55 -1.07 2.51 -7.97
CA LEU A 55 -0.72 1.48 -8.95
C LEU A 55 -0.74 2.03 -10.38
N GLN A 56 -1.69 2.90 -10.73
CA GLN A 56 -1.73 3.55 -12.05
C GLN A 56 -0.51 4.45 -12.29
N LEU A 57 -0.04 5.16 -11.27
CA LEU A 57 1.15 6.02 -11.37
C LEU A 57 2.45 5.24 -11.60
N ILE A 58 2.52 3.98 -11.15
CA ILE A 58 3.74 3.18 -11.22
C ILE A 58 3.70 2.06 -12.25
N ALA A 59 2.53 1.69 -12.76
CA ALA A 59 2.39 0.66 -13.77
C ALA A 59 3.14 1.05 -15.07
N PRO A 60 3.88 0.11 -15.69
CA PRO A 60 4.36 0.28 -17.06
C PRO A 60 3.19 0.37 -18.06
N ASP A 61 3.44 0.98 -19.21
CA ASP A 61 2.45 1.04 -20.29
C ASP A 61 1.98 -0.37 -20.71
N GLY A 62 0.68 -0.51 -20.96
CA GLY A 62 0.06 -1.78 -21.35
C GLY A 62 -0.22 -2.75 -20.21
N VAL A 63 0.08 -2.40 -18.95
CA VAL A 63 -0.28 -3.21 -17.79
C VAL A 63 -1.72 -2.89 -17.35
N ASP A 64 -2.54 -3.93 -17.24
CA ASP A 64 -3.87 -3.86 -16.64
C ASP A 64 -3.76 -3.73 -15.11
N VAL A 65 -3.90 -2.50 -14.62
CA VAL A 65 -3.81 -2.17 -13.19
C VAL A 65 -4.90 -2.87 -12.37
N ASP A 66 -6.09 -3.06 -12.94
CA ASP A 66 -7.22 -3.65 -12.22
C ASP A 66 -6.97 -5.14 -11.98
N GLN A 67 -6.41 -5.81 -12.99
CA GLN A 67 -5.97 -7.19 -12.84
C GLN A 67 -4.84 -7.33 -11.81
N VAL A 68 -3.87 -6.41 -11.80
CA VAL A 68 -2.78 -6.39 -10.81
C VAL A 68 -3.35 -6.15 -9.41
N HIS A 69 -4.26 -5.19 -9.25
CA HIS A 69 -4.90 -4.87 -7.99
C HIS A 69 -5.72 -6.05 -7.46
N ALA A 70 -6.52 -6.69 -8.31
CA ALA A 70 -7.28 -7.90 -7.95
C ALA A 70 -6.36 -9.05 -7.50
N ARG A 71 -5.26 -9.29 -8.21
CA ARG A 71 -4.26 -10.31 -7.83
C ARG A 71 -3.58 -9.99 -6.50
N LEU A 72 -3.32 -8.71 -6.22
CA LEU A 72 -2.77 -8.28 -4.94
C LEU A 72 -3.74 -8.59 -3.79
N LEU A 73 -5.01 -8.24 -3.98
CA LEU A 73 -6.06 -8.47 -2.97
C LEU A 73 -6.35 -9.97 -2.74
N ALA A 74 -6.27 -10.79 -3.79
CA ALA A 74 -6.46 -12.24 -3.68
C ALA A 74 -5.40 -12.94 -2.80
N ARG A 75 -4.25 -12.30 -2.56
CA ARG A 75 -3.19 -12.83 -1.69
C ARG A 75 -3.39 -12.47 -0.22
N LEU A 76 -4.35 -11.62 0.10
CA LEU A 76 -4.62 -11.21 1.46
C LEU A 76 -5.39 -12.30 2.22
N PRO A 77 -5.11 -12.50 3.52
CA PRO A 77 -5.87 -13.44 4.33
C PRO A 77 -7.35 -13.05 4.33
N THR A 78 -8.21 -14.02 4.00
CA THR A 78 -9.67 -13.83 3.89
C THR A 78 -10.35 -13.68 5.26
N ARG A 79 -9.64 -13.99 6.34
CA ARG A 79 -10.11 -13.92 7.71
C ARG A 79 -9.10 -13.16 8.56
N ALA A 80 -9.57 -12.21 9.35
CA ALA A 80 -8.74 -11.59 10.37
C ALA A 80 -8.17 -12.69 11.30
N PRO A 81 -6.87 -12.66 11.64
CA PRO A 81 -6.33 -13.62 12.58
C PRO A 81 -7.09 -13.56 13.91
N PRO A 82 -7.31 -14.70 14.58
CA PRO A 82 -7.92 -14.69 15.90
C PRO A 82 -7.07 -13.82 16.84
N GLY A 83 -7.68 -12.76 17.38
CA GLY A 83 -7.02 -11.76 18.23
C GLY A 83 -6.76 -10.39 17.59
N ALA A 84 -7.12 -10.17 16.32
CA ALA A 84 -7.05 -8.84 15.72
C ALA A 84 -7.97 -7.85 16.48
N PRO A 85 -7.47 -6.68 16.92
CA PRO A 85 -8.29 -5.70 17.62
C PRO A 85 -9.45 -5.27 16.72
N THR A 86 -10.68 -5.53 17.16
CA THR A 86 -11.88 -4.96 16.53
C THR A 86 -11.87 -3.46 16.77
N GLN A 87 -11.49 -2.69 15.75
CA GLN A 87 -11.41 -1.24 15.78
C GLN A 87 -12.81 -0.64 16.02
N ARG A 88 -13.18 -0.40 17.29
CA ARG A 88 -14.19 0.59 17.64
C ARG A 88 -13.56 1.96 17.46
N GLY A 89 -13.99 2.65 16.39
CA GLY A 89 -14.02 4.11 16.21
C GLY A 89 -12.80 4.92 16.66
N TYR A 90 -12.01 5.39 15.71
CA TYR A 90 -11.16 6.56 15.95
C TYR A 90 -12.01 7.84 15.81
N GLY A 91 -12.39 8.40 16.95
CA GLY A 91 -13.07 9.68 17.06
C GLY A 91 -12.12 10.87 16.85
N TRP A 92 -11.91 11.25 15.59
CA TRP A 92 -11.30 12.55 15.25
C TRP A 92 -12.25 13.49 14.49
N ALA A 93 -13.51 13.10 14.27
CA ALA A 93 -14.52 13.98 13.69
C ALA A 93 -15.49 14.49 14.76
N LEU A 94 -15.58 15.82 14.86
CA LEU A 94 -16.51 16.66 15.64
C LEU A 94 -16.06 17.08 17.05
N ALA A 95 -15.15 18.04 17.10
CA ALA A 95 -15.25 19.13 18.07
C ALA A 95 -14.95 20.46 17.37
N THR A 96 -15.79 20.81 16.38
CA THR A 96 -15.94 22.20 15.96
C THR A 96 -17.14 22.80 16.68
N THR A 97 -16.96 24.07 17.08
CA THR A 97 -17.94 25.08 17.49
C THR A 97 -18.60 24.98 18.88
N SER A 98 -18.15 25.91 19.73
CA SER A 98 -18.96 26.83 20.53
C SER A 98 -19.73 26.25 21.72
N ASP A 99 -19.27 26.60 22.92
CA ASP A 99 -20.20 27.18 23.88
C ASP A 99 -19.62 28.41 24.56
N ARG A 100 -20.47 29.43 24.61
CA ARG A 100 -20.26 30.77 25.13
C ARG A 100 -21.20 30.84 26.34
N LYS A 101 -20.68 31.28 27.49
CA LYS A 101 -21.35 31.78 28.71
C LYS A 101 -21.44 30.81 29.90
N GLY A 102 -21.03 31.38 31.04
CA GLY A 102 -21.23 30.88 32.40
C GLY A 102 -20.40 31.74 33.33
#